data_AF-A0A094GG10-F1
#
_entry.id   AF-A0A094GG10-F1
#
_cell.length_a   1.000
_cell.length_b   1.000
_cell.length_c   1.000
_cell.angle_alpha   90.00
_cell.angle_beta   90.00
_cell.angle_gamma   90.00
#
_symmetry.space_group_name_H-M   'P 1'
#
loop_
_entity.id
_entity.type
_entity.pdbx_description
1 polymer ?
#
loop_
_entity_poly.entity_id
_entity_poly.type
_entity_poly.pdbx_seq_one_letter_code
_entity_poly.pdbx_strand_id
1 'polypeptide(L)'
;MRRARAIISPPLSPKTPPKTPFLFFLSRTTALRPLLRPNPYCVHLSTALQPAKLDRIRAFRGRHLQSRSHSEEGGTRKTLRSDSPSWIRRMRRSTSASKRARSPTESPQPDSISPKRQERQQPPTSAPLSRDHSLTRDYQSEPVPPLRKMPAFLQLSEGETIQKFNELNWLERTRAAEGKTTEDSKWARCDADMTSGLDRFGDIFVWKNNRVKLHVPEEMNDYINASPITMKSNRTPLQSKYIAMQGPKQSTTDHVWRMAWHELASPAVIVMLTDDKGYPYFPSAASETLSINESDEFGDGFIGTVTCDGDAQLSADGATEIRKLVMRVDGEPEEKIIWHLLYTQWPDFGIPAENETASLLNLIALSKEKNAGPTNPRIVHCRAGVGRSGTFISLDHLLGELEAGAFPSDRPSAVNSFRRDDPVFDSVNNLRMQRPNMVQAVPQYRFIYEVLKRLWEDKYGRKPDGSGTSTPRSSGPLPAKVLRLADAEDVFTE
;
A
#
# COMPACT_ATOMS: atom_id res chain seq x y z
N MET A 1 -2.74 27.94 67.48
CA MET A 1 -3.39 29.23 67.80
C MET A 1 -4.21 29.71 66.60
N ARG A 2 -5.37 30.35 66.84
CA ARG A 2 -6.14 31.29 65.99
C ARG A 2 -6.15 31.17 64.44
N ARG A 3 -7.36 30.94 63.89
CA ARG A 3 -8.13 31.71 62.86
C ARG A 3 -7.39 32.20 61.58
N ALA A 4 -7.80 31.95 60.32
CA ALA A 4 -9.10 31.82 59.62
C ALA A 4 -9.80 33.15 59.19
N ARG A 5 -10.38 33.14 57.96
CA ARG A 5 -11.05 34.21 57.15
C ARG A 5 -10.09 35.08 56.32
N ALA A 6 -10.20 35.30 55.00
CA ALA A 6 -11.26 35.20 53.96
C ALA A 6 -12.27 36.37 53.89
N ILE A 7 -12.15 37.22 52.84
CA ILE A 7 -13.12 38.21 52.31
C ILE A 7 -12.89 38.34 50.78
N ILE A 8 -13.72 37.71 49.92
CA ILE A 8 -14.80 38.27 49.04
C ILE A 8 -14.36 38.86 47.67
N SER A 9 -14.89 38.25 46.59
CA SER A 9 -15.08 38.79 45.21
C SER A 9 -16.59 39.14 45.02
N PRO A 10 -17.15 39.62 43.87
CA PRO A 10 -16.59 39.94 42.53
C PRO A 10 -17.18 41.30 42.01
N PRO A 11 -17.73 41.44 40.76
CA PRO A 11 -17.18 41.26 39.40
C PRO A 11 -17.08 42.61 38.63
N LEU A 12 -16.49 42.64 37.43
CA LEU A 12 -16.86 43.64 36.40
C LEU A 12 -16.38 43.27 34.97
N SER A 13 -17.33 42.99 34.10
CA SER A 13 -17.26 43.13 32.63
C SER A 13 -18.70 43.34 32.11
N PRO A 14 -18.94 43.78 30.86
CA PRO A 14 -18.00 44.24 29.83
C PRO A 14 -18.24 45.72 29.44
N LYS A 15 -17.33 46.31 28.65
CA LYS A 15 -17.62 47.50 27.85
C LYS A 15 -17.47 47.21 26.36
N THR A 16 -18.55 47.42 25.63
CA THR A 16 -18.63 47.35 24.17
C THR A 16 -17.95 48.56 23.52
N PRO A 17 -17.24 48.39 22.38
CA PRO A 17 -16.88 49.49 21.51
C PRO A 17 -18.09 49.95 20.65
N PRO A 18 -18.14 51.22 20.21
CA PRO A 18 -19.32 51.79 19.57
C PRO A 18 -19.48 51.37 18.10
N LYS A 19 -20.75 51.22 17.67
CA LYS A 19 -21.15 51.23 16.26
C LYS A 19 -21.59 52.64 15.87
N THR A 20 -21.09 53.15 14.74
CA THR A 20 -21.72 54.25 14.00
C THR A 20 -21.62 53.98 12.50
N PRO A 21 -22.56 54.50 11.69
CA PRO A 21 -22.94 53.87 10.43
C PRO A 21 -22.32 54.54 9.19
N PHE A 22 -22.36 53.83 8.06
CA PHE A 22 -22.38 54.49 6.75
C PHE A 22 -23.61 54.07 5.96
N LEU A 23 -24.34 55.09 5.49
CA LEU A 23 -25.60 54.98 4.77
C LEU A 23 -25.35 54.87 3.25
N PHE A 24 -26.33 54.28 2.57
CA PHE A 24 -26.43 54.26 1.12
C PHE A 24 -26.42 55.68 0.52
N PHE A 25 -25.77 55.83 -0.63
CA PHE A 25 -26.23 56.76 -1.66
C PHE A 25 -26.16 56.09 -3.04
N LEU A 26 -27.24 56.20 -3.81
CA LEU A 26 -27.26 55.80 -5.22
C LEU A 26 -26.60 56.87 -6.08
N SER A 27 -25.88 56.46 -7.12
CA SER A 27 -25.85 57.21 -8.38
C SER A 27 -25.71 56.28 -9.58
N ARG A 28 -26.27 56.69 -10.73
CA ARG A 28 -26.35 55.91 -11.97
C ARG A 28 -25.32 56.39 -13.00
N THR A 29 -24.56 55.47 -13.57
CA THR A 29 -23.94 55.55 -14.92
C THR A 29 -23.58 54.11 -15.33
N THR A 30 -24.32 53.41 -16.20
CA THR A 30 -24.36 53.53 -17.68
C THR A 30 -22.99 53.28 -18.36
N ALA A 31 -22.65 52.00 -18.63
CA ALA A 31 -21.73 51.61 -19.72
C ALA A 31 -21.83 50.11 -20.11
N LEU A 32 -22.44 49.85 -21.27
CA LEU A 32 -22.09 48.85 -22.29
C LEU A 32 -21.52 47.46 -21.89
N ARG A 33 -22.34 46.42 -22.09
CA ARG A 33 -21.88 45.05 -22.41
C ARG A 33 -21.40 44.95 -23.87
N PRO A 34 -20.38 44.14 -24.17
CA PRO A 34 -20.28 43.41 -25.42
C PRO A 34 -20.81 41.97 -25.23
N LEU A 35 -21.89 41.64 -25.94
CA LEU A 35 -22.27 40.25 -26.20
C LEU A 35 -21.44 39.76 -27.39
N LEU A 36 -20.65 38.70 -27.22
CA LEU A 36 -20.12 37.93 -28.35
C LEU A 36 -20.68 36.50 -28.31
N ARG A 37 -21.57 36.22 -29.27
CA ARG A 37 -21.98 34.85 -29.61
C ARG A 37 -20.88 34.20 -30.45
N PRO A 38 -20.72 32.86 -30.41
CA PRO A 38 -19.82 32.16 -31.32
C PRO A 38 -20.37 32.21 -32.75
N ASN A 39 -19.49 32.43 -33.75
CA ASN A 39 -19.82 32.31 -35.16
C ASN A 39 -19.17 31.02 -35.74
N PRO A 40 -19.94 30.11 -36.36
CA PRO A 40 -19.40 28.90 -36.99
C PRO A 40 -19.02 29.10 -38.48
N TYR A 41 -18.29 28.12 -39.02
CA TYR A 41 -17.92 27.91 -40.45
C TYR A 41 -16.83 28.80 -41.09
N CYS A 42 -15.62 28.24 -41.25
CA CYS A 42 -15.01 27.87 -42.56
C CYS A 42 -13.64 27.21 -42.28
N VAL A 43 -13.38 25.93 -42.56
CA VAL A 43 -13.28 25.19 -43.85
C VAL A 43 -11.82 24.98 -44.26
N HIS A 44 -11.47 23.70 -44.43
CA HIS A 44 -10.29 23.10 -45.07
C HIS A 44 -8.99 23.91 -45.25
N LEU A 45 -7.92 23.40 -44.65
CA LEU A 45 -6.67 23.16 -45.38
C LEU A 45 -6.06 21.82 -44.94
N SER A 46 -6.09 20.86 -45.86
CA SER A 46 -5.37 19.59 -45.74
C SER A 46 -3.99 19.76 -46.35
N THR A 47 -2.94 19.46 -45.60
CA THR A 47 -1.61 19.21 -46.19
C THR A 47 -0.94 18.07 -45.43
N ALA A 48 -0.68 16.99 -46.15
CA ALA A 48 -0.01 15.82 -45.62
C ALA A 48 1.49 16.09 -45.41
N LEU A 49 2.04 15.51 -44.33
CA LEU A 49 3.49 15.30 -44.19
C LEU A 49 3.73 13.84 -43.83
N GLN A 50 4.26 13.10 -44.81
CA GLN A 50 4.86 11.78 -44.65
C GLN A 50 6.35 11.83 -45.01
N PRO A 51 7.16 10.83 -44.61
CA PRO A 51 8.55 11.08 -44.21
C PRO A 51 9.56 11.11 -45.36
N ALA A 52 10.60 11.93 -45.21
CA ALA A 52 11.78 11.90 -46.06
C ALA A 52 12.73 10.74 -45.68
N LYS A 53 13.24 10.05 -46.70
CA LYS A 53 14.10 8.86 -46.57
C LYS A 53 15.55 9.21 -46.25
N LEU A 54 16.23 8.34 -45.50
CA LEU A 54 17.68 8.19 -45.61
C LEU A 54 18.02 7.53 -46.95
N ASP A 55 19.07 8.00 -47.64
CA ASP A 55 20.03 7.08 -48.26
C ASP A 55 21.41 7.72 -48.55
N ARG A 56 22.46 6.93 -48.31
CA ARG A 56 23.83 6.95 -48.88
C ARG A 56 24.61 8.26 -49.09
N ILE A 57 25.75 8.33 -48.39
CA ILE A 57 27.08 8.38 -49.05
C ILE A 57 27.99 7.30 -48.42
N ARG A 58 28.75 6.57 -49.24
CA ARG A 58 29.76 5.61 -48.80
C ARG A 58 30.98 5.65 -49.72
N ALA A 59 32.17 5.48 -49.13
CA ALA A 59 33.47 5.19 -49.75
C ALA A 59 34.19 6.31 -50.53
N PHE A 60 35.40 6.63 -50.08
CA PHE A 60 36.72 6.48 -50.75
C PHE A 60 37.78 6.91 -49.69
N ARG A 61 39.01 6.39 -49.59
CA ARG A 61 39.79 5.42 -50.40
C ARG A 61 40.91 4.86 -49.49
N GLY A 62 41.28 3.57 -49.62
CA GLY A 62 42.41 2.99 -48.87
C GLY A 62 43.72 2.88 -49.67
N ARG A 63 44.82 2.52 -48.98
CA ARG A 63 46.03 1.78 -49.45
C ARG A 63 46.82 1.38 -48.17
N HIS A 64 47.14 0.14 -47.78
CA HIS A 64 47.64 -1.11 -48.42
C HIS A 64 49.19 -1.24 -48.30
N LEU A 65 49.68 -2.47 -48.05
CA LEU A 65 51.09 -2.97 -48.05
C LEU A 65 51.87 -2.86 -46.70
N GLN A 66 52.77 -3.77 -46.29
CA GLN A 66 52.93 -5.23 -46.56
C GLN A 66 53.98 -5.87 -45.61
N SER A 67 53.81 -7.17 -45.28
CA SER A 67 54.87 -8.20 -45.09
C SER A 67 55.79 -8.27 -43.84
N ARG A 68 56.08 -9.55 -43.46
CA ARG A 68 57.30 -10.11 -42.81
C ARG A 68 57.62 -9.71 -41.34
N SER A 69 58.20 -10.56 -40.48
CA SER A 69 58.58 -12.00 -40.58
C SER A 69 58.88 -12.62 -39.19
N HIS A 70 58.97 -13.96 -39.14
CA HIS A 70 59.88 -14.83 -38.33
C HIS A 70 61.00 -14.16 -37.48
N SER A 71 61.51 -14.72 -36.38
CA SER A 71 61.29 -16.05 -35.72
C SER A 71 62.03 -16.16 -34.37
N GLU A 72 61.55 -17.05 -33.50
CA GLU A 72 62.28 -18.01 -32.61
C GLU A 72 63.62 -17.65 -31.94
N GLU A 73 63.69 -17.88 -30.61
CA GLU A 73 64.54 -18.88 -29.91
C GLU A 73 64.27 -18.81 -28.39
N GLY A 74 64.40 -19.85 -27.55
CA GLY A 74 64.65 -21.27 -27.81
C GLY A 74 64.97 -22.07 -26.52
N GLY A 75 64.37 -23.26 -26.34
CA GLY A 75 64.81 -24.33 -25.41
C GLY A 75 64.55 -24.17 -23.89
N THR A 76 64.49 -25.22 -23.06
CA THR A 76 64.59 -26.68 -23.32
C THR A 76 63.96 -27.55 -22.19
N ARG A 77 63.10 -28.52 -22.58
CA ARG A 77 62.91 -29.90 -22.03
C ARG A 77 63.69 -30.31 -20.74
N LYS A 78 63.12 -31.03 -19.74
CA LYS A 78 62.54 -32.41 -19.82
C LYS A 78 61.82 -32.88 -18.51
N THR A 79 60.64 -33.49 -18.67
CA THR A 79 60.04 -34.67 -17.97
C THR A 79 60.57 -35.22 -16.63
N LEU A 80 59.67 -35.49 -15.65
CA LEU A 80 59.24 -36.86 -15.22
C LEU A 80 58.26 -36.85 -14.00
N ARG A 81 57.12 -37.56 -14.12
CA ARG A 81 56.31 -38.26 -13.05
C ARG A 81 55.79 -37.43 -11.83
N SER A 82 54.69 -37.78 -11.14
CA SER A 82 53.63 -38.80 -11.32
C SER A 82 52.32 -38.35 -10.66
N ASP A 83 51.28 -39.19 -10.85
CA ASP A 83 50.10 -39.38 -9.99
C ASP A 83 48.80 -38.59 -10.26
N SER A 84 47.73 -39.35 -10.04
CA SER A 84 46.32 -39.22 -10.42
C SER A 84 45.55 -40.09 -9.37
N PRO A 85 44.22 -40.32 -9.42
CA PRO A 85 43.21 -39.82 -10.35
C PRO A 85 41.91 -39.32 -9.66
N SER A 86 40.92 -39.02 -10.50
CA SER A 86 39.50 -38.84 -10.17
C SER A 86 38.76 -40.19 -9.95
N TRP A 87 37.41 -40.17 -10.07
CA TRP A 87 36.41 -41.25 -9.93
C TRP A 87 35.86 -41.36 -8.47
N ILE A 88 34.58 -41.67 -8.17
CA ILE A 88 33.56 -42.52 -8.84
C ILE A 88 32.12 -41.94 -8.69
N ARG A 89 31.28 -42.17 -9.72
CA ARG A 89 29.79 -42.15 -9.64
C ARG A 89 29.27 -43.56 -9.30
N ARG A 90 28.35 -43.74 -8.33
CA ARG A 90 27.35 -44.83 -8.43
C ARG A 90 26.05 -44.61 -7.64
N MET A 91 24.96 -45.08 -8.26
CA MET A 91 23.59 -45.07 -7.73
C MET A 91 23.36 -46.21 -6.73
N ARG A 92 22.29 -46.11 -5.91
CA ARG A 92 21.15 -47.06 -6.04
C ARG A 92 19.85 -46.57 -5.36
N ARG A 93 18.72 -47.01 -5.93
CA ARG A 93 17.36 -46.94 -5.38
C ARG A 93 17.02 -48.22 -4.63
N SER A 94 16.18 -48.14 -3.59
CA SER A 94 15.10 -49.11 -3.25
C SER A 94 14.36 -48.60 -2.00
N THR A 95 13.10 -48.19 -2.01
CA THR A 95 11.84 -48.99 -2.10
C THR A 95 11.59 -49.98 -0.95
N SER A 96 10.69 -49.57 -0.05
CA SER A 96 9.56 -50.34 0.53
C SER A 96 9.78 -51.60 1.39
N ALA A 97 9.16 -51.57 2.59
CA ALA A 97 8.09 -52.47 3.05
C ALA A 97 8.28 -53.31 4.36
N SER A 98 7.28 -53.14 5.24
CA SER A 98 6.52 -54.20 5.96
C SER A 98 6.96 -54.77 7.32
N LYS A 99 5.97 -54.74 8.24
CA LYS A 99 5.59 -55.76 9.26
C LYS A 99 6.49 -55.91 10.52
N ARG A 100 6.03 -56.37 11.70
CA ARG A 100 4.67 -56.53 12.33
C ARG A 100 4.83 -57.18 13.73
N ALA A 101 4.24 -56.63 14.80
CA ALA A 101 3.78 -57.34 16.02
C ALA A 101 3.00 -56.32 16.89
N ARG A 102 1.69 -56.46 17.21
CA ARG A 102 0.90 -57.50 17.92
C ARG A 102 0.70 -57.18 19.43
N SER A 103 -0.49 -56.67 19.74
CA SER A 103 -1.26 -56.80 20.99
C SER A 103 -1.73 -58.27 21.20
N PRO A 104 -2.59 -58.67 22.18
CA PRO A 104 -3.45 -57.90 23.13
C PRO A 104 -3.43 -58.43 24.60
N THR A 105 -4.39 -57.97 25.43
CA THR A 105 -5.20 -58.66 26.49
C THR A 105 -6.06 -57.55 27.13
N GLU A 106 -7.37 -57.41 26.92
CA GLU A 106 -8.54 -58.24 27.30
C GLU A 106 -9.05 -57.96 28.74
N SER A 107 -10.37 -57.75 28.86
CA SER A 107 -11.10 -57.37 30.09
C SER A 107 -11.63 -58.59 30.85
N PRO A 108 -12.16 -58.42 32.08
CA PRO A 108 -13.60 -58.64 32.23
C PRO A 108 -14.33 -57.78 33.30
N GLN A 109 -15.65 -57.64 33.11
CA GLN A 109 -16.69 -57.39 34.12
C GLN A 109 -17.35 -58.74 34.52
N PRO A 110 -18.08 -58.90 35.65
CA PRO A 110 -19.22 -58.08 36.13
C PRO A 110 -19.15 -57.79 37.67
N ASP A 111 -20.19 -57.48 38.47
CA ASP A 111 -21.66 -57.57 38.32
C ASP A 111 -22.45 -56.54 39.19
N SER A 112 -23.73 -56.83 39.42
CA SER A 112 -24.85 -56.03 39.96
C SER A 112 -25.03 -56.02 41.50
N ILE A 113 -25.83 -55.05 42.01
CA ILE A 113 -26.84 -55.16 43.10
C ILE A 113 -27.56 -53.80 43.35
N SER A 114 -28.83 -53.85 43.77
CA SER A 114 -29.70 -52.75 44.29
C SER A 114 -30.60 -53.38 45.40
N PRO A 115 -31.63 -52.75 46.06
CA PRO A 115 -32.20 -51.38 45.99
C PRO A 115 -32.62 -50.76 47.39
N LYS A 116 -33.33 -49.62 47.39
CA LYS A 116 -34.36 -49.11 48.37
C LYS A 116 -34.95 -47.81 47.77
N ARG A 117 -36.26 -47.54 47.53
CA ARG A 117 -37.61 -47.81 48.10
C ARG A 117 -38.16 -46.72 49.04
N GLN A 118 -39.14 -45.94 48.53
CA GLN A 118 -40.42 -45.49 49.14
C GLN A 118 -41.22 -44.74 48.03
N GLU A 119 -42.41 -45.18 47.58
CA GLU A 119 -43.77 -44.98 48.14
C GLU A 119 -44.30 -43.52 48.14
N ARG A 120 -45.56 -43.18 47.78
CA ARG A 120 -46.73 -43.92 47.22
C ARG A 120 -47.84 -42.89 46.88
N GLN A 121 -48.62 -43.05 45.79
CA GLN A 121 -50.10 -42.82 45.67
C GLN A 121 -50.60 -42.76 44.19
N GLN A 122 -51.88 -43.12 43.98
CA GLN A 122 -52.61 -43.35 42.72
C GLN A 122 -54.12 -43.48 43.05
N PRO A 123 -55.06 -43.62 42.08
CA PRO A 123 -55.15 -43.17 40.68
C PRO A 123 -56.39 -42.21 40.59
N PRO A 124 -57.35 -42.22 39.63
CA PRO A 124 -57.45 -42.63 38.21
C PRO A 124 -57.70 -41.37 37.30
N THR A 125 -58.21 -41.36 36.05
CA THR A 125 -58.94 -42.34 35.19
C THR A 125 -58.73 -42.04 33.69
N SER A 126 -59.14 -42.98 32.83
CA SER A 126 -59.45 -42.88 31.38
C SER A 126 -58.34 -42.48 30.38
N ALA A 127 -58.07 -43.42 29.47
CA ALA A 127 -57.47 -43.20 28.14
C ALA A 127 -58.63 -43.19 27.08
N PRO A 128 -58.41 -42.83 25.79
CA PRO A 128 -57.52 -43.59 24.89
C PRO A 128 -56.65 -42.77 23.88
N LEU A 129 -55.51 -43.38 23.56
CA LEU A 129 -54.74 -43.41 22.31
C LEU A 129 -55.02 -42.41 21.15
N SER A 130 -53.90 -41.83 20.67
CA SER A 130 -53.49 -41.73 19.25
C SER A 130 -53.47 -40.34 18.58
N ARG A 131 -52.26 -39.77 18.49
CA ARG A 131 -51.57 -39.54 17.20
C ARG A 131 -50.15 -38.99 17.40
N ASP A 132 -49.21 -39.47 16.58
CA ASP A 132 -47.86 -38.93 16.51
C ASP A 132 -47.86 -37.48 16.01
N HIS A 133 -47.14 -36.61 16.71
CA HIS A 133 -46.69 -35.33 16.17
C HIS A 133 -45.17 -35.30 16.16
N SER A 134 -44.61 -35.52 14.97
CA SER A 134 -43.18 -35.39 14.69
C SER A 134 -42.68 -34.01 15.11
N LEU A 135 -41.66 -33.96 15.96
CA LEU A 135 -40.97 -32.73 16.29
C LEU A 135 -40.16 -32.24 15.08
N THR A 136 -40.77 -31.42 14.22
CA THR A 136 -40.03 -30.57 13.29
C THR A 136 -39.26 -29.55 14.11
N ARG A 137 -37.98 -29.87 14.36
CA ARG A 137 -37.02 -28.96 14.95
C ARG A 137 -36.79 -27.81 13.98
N ASP A 138 -37.43 -26.68 14.25
CA ASP A 138 -37.23 -25.44 13.50
C ASP A 138 -35.76 -25.02 13.57
N TYR A 139 -35.03 -25.27 12.49
CA TYR A 139 -33.80 -24.56 12.21
C TYR A 139 -34.19 -23.13 11.84
N GLN A 140 -34.15 -22.23 12.83
CA GLN A 140 -34.01 -20.80 12.55
C GLN A 140 -32.70 -20.64 11.76
N SER A 141 -32.84 -20.44 10.46
CA SER A 141 -31.74 -20.06 9.61
C SER A 141 -31.39 -18.62 9.92
N GLU A 142 -30.13 -18.37 10.29
CA GLU A 142 -29.56 -17.03 10.29
C GLU A 142 -29.91 -16.34 8.97
N PRO A 143 -30.46 -15.11 8.99
CA PRO A 143 -30.94 -14.44 7.79
C PRO A 143 -29.76 -14.20 6.84
N VAL A 144 -29.76 -14.90 5.71
CA VAL A 144 -28.76 -14.73 4.66
C VAL A 144 -28.71 -13.24 4.27
N PRO A 145 -27.53 -12.58 4.29
CA PRO A 145 -27.43 -11.19 3.91
C PRO A 145 -28.00 -10.96 2.49
N PRO A 146 -28.87 -9.95 2.29
CA PRO A 146 -29.42 -9.69 0.96
C PRO A 146 -28.29 -9.35 -0.02
N LEU A 147 -28.37 -9.91 -1.23
CA LEU A 147 -27.43 -9.65 -2.32
C LEU A 147 -27.30 -8.14 -2.56
N ARG A 148 -26.18 -7.55 -2.14
CA ARG A 148 -25.95 -6.12 -2.31
C ARG A 148 -25.66 -5.82 -3.78
N LYS A 149 -26.44 -4.93 -4.37
CA LYS A 149 -26.22 -4.45 -5.73
C LYS A 149 -24.84 -3.81 -5.84
N MET A 150 -24.12 -4.16 -6.90
CA MET A 150 -22.82 -3.56 -7.25
C MET A 150 -22.93 -2.02 -7.32
N PRO A 151 -22.06 -1.27 -6.63
CA PRO A 151 -21.96 0.18 -6.75
C PRO A 151 -21.68 0.64 -8.19
N ALA A 152 -22.22 1.80 -8.57
CA ALA A 152 -22.11 2.31 -9.94
C ALA A 152 -20.65 2.55 -10.38
N PHE A 153 -19.79 3.03 -9.48
CA PHE A 153 -18.38 3.32 -9.79
C PHE A 153 -17.53 2.07 -10.09
N LEU A 154 -17.98 0.88 -9.67
CA LEU A 154 -17.35 -0.42 -10.01
C LEU A 154 -17.88 -1.03 -11.31
N GLN A 155 -18.83 -0.37 -11.97
CA GLN A 155 -19.42 -0.76 -13.26
C GLN A 155 -19.03 0.19 -14.41
N LEU A 156 -18.06 1.08 -14.18
CA LEU A 156 -17.55 1.98 -15.22
C LEU A 156 -16.92 1.17 -16.37
N SER A 157 -17.21 1.61 -17.59
CA SER A 157 -16.57 1.10 -18.79
C SER A 157 -15.12 1.54 -18.89
N GLU A 158 -14.34 0.83 -19.72
CA GLU A 158 -12.93 1.14 -19.98
C GLU A 158 -12.73 2.62 -20.41
N GLY A 159 -13.66 3.14 -21.23
CA GLY A 159 -13.64 4.52 -21.71
C GLY A 159 -13.89 5.55 -20.61
N GLU A 160 -14.83 5.28 -19.70
CA GLU A 160 -15.11 6.15 -18.55
C GLU A 160 -13.91 6.22 -17.60
N THR A 161 -13.26 5.09 -17.33
CA THR A 161 -12.04 5.05 -16.49
C THR A 161 -10.87 5.80 -17.14
N ILE A 162 -10.72 5.78 -18.48
CA ILE A 162 -9.76 6.66 -19.19
C ILE A 162 -10.12 8.13 -19.00
N GLN A 163 -11.39 8.51 -19.17
CA GLN A 163 -11.83 9.89 -19.05
C GLN A 163 -11.57 10.45 -17.66
N LYS A 164 -11.84 9.67 -16.60
CA LYS A 164 -11.53 10.04 -15.22
C LYS A 164 -10.02 10.17 -14.97
N PHE A 165 -9.19 9.28 -15.52
CA PHE A 165 -7.74 9.43 -15.45
C PHE A 165 -7.25 10.71 -16.17
N ASN A 166 -7.85 11.07 -17.30
CA ASN A 166 -7.55 12.33 -18.00
C ASN A 166 -7.99 13.57 -17.21
N GLU A 167 -9.08 13.48 -16.44
CA GLU A 167 -9.50 14.53 -15.51
C GLU A 167 -8.52 14.69 -14.35
N LEU A 168 -8.01 13.59 -13.75
CA LEU A 168 -6.92 13.65 -12.76
C LEU A 168 -5.68 14.36 -13.32
N ASN A 169 -5.27 14.00 -14.55
CA ASN A 169 -4.13 14.64 -15.22
C ASN A 169 -4.39 16.13 -15.53
N TRP A 170 -5.64 16.53 -15.79
CA TRP A 170 -6.00 17.93 -16.00
C TRP A 170 -5.98 18.72 -14.69
N LEU A 171 -6.57 18.19 -13.62
CA LEU A 171 -6.53 18.78 -12.28
C LEU A 171 -5.07 19.01 -11.83
N GLU A 172 -4.20 18.02 -12.02
CA GLU A 172 -2.79 18.11 -11.66
C GLU A 172 -2.01 19.15 -12.48
N ARG A 173 -2.28 19.27 -13.79
CA ARG A 173 -1.72 20.37 -14.59
C ARG A 173 -2.18 21.75 -14.10
N THR A 174 -3.45 21.87 -13.67
CA THR A 174 -3.98 23.12 -13.10
C THR A 174 -3.26 23.45 -11.79
N ARG A 175 -3.07 22.48 -10.87
CA ARG A 175 -2.25 22.65 -9.65
C ARG A 175 -0.82 23.10 -9.96
N ALA A 176 -0.17 22.45 -10.92
CA ALA A 176 1.19 22.79 -11.33
C ALA A 176 1.30 24.16 -12.04
N ALA A 177 0.19 24.72 -12.54
CA ALA A 177 0.13 26.09 -13.05
C ALA A 177 -0.09 27.10 -11.90
N GLU A 178 -1.04 26.84 -11.00
CA GLU A 178 -1.28 27.60 -9.77
C GLU A 178 -0.01 27.67 -8.88
N GLY A 179 0.77 26.59 -8.81
CA GLY A 179 2.04 26.53 -8.07
C GLY A 179 3.15 27.43 -8.61
N LYS A 180 2.98 28.05 -9.78
CA LYS A 180 3.93 29.00 -10.37
C LYS A 180 3.55 30.47 -10.12
N THR A 181 2.34 30.74 -9.64
CA THR A 181 1.84 32.13 -9.48
C THR A 181 2.13 32.72 -8.11
N THR A 182 2.38 31.89 -7.10
CA THR A 182 2.52 32.29 -5.70
C THR A 182 3.43 31.30 -4.98
N GLU A 183 4.45 31.78 -4.28
CA GLU A 183 5.42 30.92 -3.58
C GLU A 183 4.77 30.17 -2.40
N ASP A 184 3.87 30.84 -1.66
CA ASP A 184 3.07 30.24 -0.58
C ASP A 184 1.96 29.31 -1.10
N SER A 185 1.88 29.06 -2.41
CA SER A 185 0.90 28.12 -2.97
C SER A 185 1.13 26.73 -2.39
N LYS A 186 0.05 26.06 -1.97
CA LYS A 186 0.09 24.63 -1.59
C LYS A 186 0.64 23.72 -2.71
N TRP A 187 0.70 24.20 -3.95
CA TRP A 187 1.27 23.50 -5.11
C TRP A 187 2.64 24.01 -5.54
N ALA A 188 3.27 24.88 -4.75
CA ALA A 188 4.61 25.40 -5.04
C ALA A 188 5.63 24.26 -5.19
N ARG A 189 6.68 24.50 -5.97
CA ARG A 189 7.81 23.59 -6.13
C ARG A 189 8.95 23.98 -5.20
N CYS A 190 9.75 22.99 -4.81
CA CYS A 190 11.01 23.26 -4.14
C CYS A 190 11.96 23.96 -5.11
N ASP A 191 12.84 24.79 -4.57
CA ASP A 191 13.83 25.53 -5.33
C ASP A 191 14.92 24.58 -5.86
N ALA A 192 15.50 24.88 -7.02
CA ALA A 192 16.37 23.95 -7.72
C ALA A 192 17.63 23.56 -6.90
N ASP A 193 18.17 24.52 -6.14
CA ASP A 193 19.34 24.31 -5.29
C ASP A 193 19.02 23.38 -4.10
N MET A 194 17.78 23.43 -3.59
CA MET A 194 17.30 22.55 -2.51
C MET A 194 17.20 21.09 -2.94
N THR A 195 16.84 20.80 -4.19
CA THR A 195 16.68 19.40 -4.67
C THR A 195 17.86 18.87 -5.49
N SER A 196 18.84 19.73 -5.78
CA SER A 196 20.03 19.42 -6.58
C SER A 196 20.78 18.20 -6.03
N GLY A 197 21.01 17.21 -6.88
CA GLY A 197 21.68 15.97 -6.48
C GLY A 197 20.87 15.02 -5.58
N LEU A 198 19.77 15.46 -4.97
CA LEU A 198 18.95 14.65 -4.04
C LEU A 198 17.81 13.91 -4.76
N ASP A 199 17.17 14.53 -5.77
CA ASP A 199 16.15 13.85 -6.58
C ASP A 199 16.73 12.72 -7.43
N ARG A 200 15.98 11.62 -7.60
CA ARG A 200 16.31 10.51 -8.51
C ARG A 200 15.86 10.77 -9.95
N PHE A 201 14.79 11.52 -10.14
CA PHE A 201 14.21 11.88 -11.43
C PHE A 201 13.75 13.34 -11.38
N GLY A 202 14.27 14.20 -12.26
CA GLY A 202 13.97 15.65 -12.23
C GLY A 202 12.53 16.03 -12.59
N ASP A 203 11.75 15.10 -13.13
CA ASP A 203 10.31 15.23 -13.38
C ASP A 203 9.43 14.73 -12.22
N ILE A 204 10.01 14.04 -11.23
CA ILE A 204 9.32 13.50 -10.05
C ILE A 204 9.69 14.31 -8.81
N PHE A 205 8.93 15.38 -8.58
CA PHE A 205 9.11 16.35 -7.50
C PHE A 205 8.05 16.19 -6.40
N VAL A 206 8.24 16.88 -5.27
CA VAL A 206 7.25 17.03 -4.19
C VAL A 206 6.70 18.45 -4.14
N TRP A 207 5.48 18.62 -3.61
CA TRP A 207 4.94 19.95 -3.30
C TRP A 207 5.76 20.57 -2.15
N LYS A 208 6.34 21.77 -2.31
CA LYS A 208 7.19 22.47 -1.32
C LYS A 208 6.53 22.56 0.06
N ASN A 209 5.21 22.75 0.06
CA ASN A 209 4.39 22.93 1.26
C ASN A 209 3.70 21.64 1.74
N ASN A 210 4.00 20.47 1.14
CA ASN A 210 3.61 19.14 1.63
C ASN A 210 4.72 18.09 1.34
N ARG A 211 5.97 18.43 1.69
CA ARG A 211 7.09 17.50 1.75
C ARG A 211 7.40 17.13 3.20
N VAL A 212 8.09 16.01 3.39
CA VAL A 212 8.76 15.75 4.67
C VAL A 212 9.93 16.74 4.81
N LYS A 213 10.17 17.19 6.04
CA LYS A 213 11.29 18.06 6.41
C LYS A 213 12.18 17.27 7.35
N LEU A 214 13.45 17.12 7.01
CA LEU A 214 14.40 16.47 7.91
C LEU A 214 14.60 17.35 9.15
N HIS A 215 14.68 16.72 10.32
CA HIS A 215 15.04 17.42 11.54
C HIS A 215 16.55 17.65 11.51
N VAL A 216 16.98 18.83 11.09
CA VAL A 216 18.38 19.27 10.92
C VAL A 216 18.50 20.74 11.37
N PRO A 217 19.71 21.30 11.57
CA PRO A 217 19.88 22.71 11.88
C PRO A 217 19.27 23.63 10.79
N GLU A 218 18.77 24.81 11.17
CA GLU A 218 17.99 25.72 10.30
C GLU A 218 18.76 26.19 9.05
N GLU A 219 20.09 26.29 9.13
CA GLU A 219 20.98 26.68 8.03
C GLU A 219 21.27 25.53 7.04
N MET A 220 20.85 24.30 7.35
CA MET A 220 21.14 23.10 6.56
C MET A 220 19.95 22.69 5.69
N ASN A 221 20.23 21.96 4.60
CA ASN A 221 19.21 21.53 3.65
C ASN A 221 18.34 20.39 4.23
N ASP A 222 17.14 20.73 4.70
CA ASP A 222 16.15 19.81 5.27
C ASP A 222 15.43 18.91 4.23
N TYR A 223 15.90 18.86 2.98
CA TYR A 223 15.20 18.21 1.88
C TYR A 223 15.37 16.68 1.81
N ILE A 224 14.24 16.04 1.56
CA ILE A 224 14.15 14.67 1.05
C ILE A 224 12.96 14.58 0.09
N ASN A 225 13.08 13.80 -0.99
CA ASN A 225 11.97 13.54 -1.93
C ASN A 225 10.97 12.53 -1.32
N ALA A 226 10.25 13.00 -0.32
CA ALA A 226 9.20 12.28 0.40
C ALA A 226 8.06 13.23 0.73
N SER A 227 6.83 12.71 0.74
CA SER A 227 5.64 13.45 1.17
C SER A 227 4.89 12.67 2.24
N PRO A 228 4.45 13.30 3.34
CA PRO A 228 3.47 12.71 4.23
C PRO A 228 2.14 12.58 3.48
N ILE A 229 1.49 11.43 3.64
CA ILE A 229 0.20 11.11 3.06
C ILE A 229 -0.76 10.74 4.18
N THR A 230 -1.86 11.46 4.32
CA THR A 230 -3.00 11.07 5.16
C THR A 230 -4.18 10.69 4.26
N MET A 231 -4.56 9.42 4.32
CA MET A 231 -5.81 8.94 3.73
C MET A 231 -6.87 8.93 4.83
N LYS A 232 -7.93 9.73 4.66
CA LYS A 232 -9.07 9.82 5.56
C LYS A 232 -10.35 9.56 4.78
N SER A 233 -11.17 8.63 5.24
CA SER A 233 -12.48 8.40 4.63
C SER A 233 -13.42 9.56 4.96
N ASN A 234 -14.26 9.93 3.98
CA ASN A 234 -15.40 10.82 4.18
C ASN A 234 -16.68 10.06 4.59
N ARG A 235 -16.60 8.72 4.70
CA ARG A 235 -17.73 7.80 4.86
C ARG A 235 -17.61 6.92 6.12
N THR A 236 -16.40 6.72 6.64
CA THR A 236 -16.13 5.96 7.87
C THR A 236 -15.09 6.69 8.75
N PRO A 237 -14.90 6.28 10.01
CA PRO A 237 -13.80 6.79 10.85
C PRO A 237 -12.39 6.41 10.37
N LEU A 238 -12.26 5.64 9.28
CA LEU A 238 -10.98 5.13 8.81
C LEU A 238 -10.01 6.26 8.45
N GLN A 239 -8.87 6.26 9.13
CA GLN A 239 -7.72 7.09 8.82
C GLN A 239 -6.46 6.22 8.77
N SER A 240 -5.57 6.51 7.82
CA SER A 240 -4.27 5.84 7.70
C SER A 240 -3.22 6.84 7.25
N LYS A 241 -2.04 6.79 7.87
CA LYS A 241 -0.88 7.62 7.50
C LYS A 241 0.18 6.80 6.76
N TYR A 242 0.86 7.46 5.84
CA TYR A 242 1.97 6.92 5.07
C TYR A 242 3.01 8.01 4.81
N ILE A 243 4.21 7.61 4.42
CA ILE A 243 5.18 8.49 3.77
C ILE A 243 5.49 7.89 2.40
N ALA A 244 5.19 8.63 1.34
CA ALA A 244 5.48 8.22 -0.03
C ALA A 244 6.78 8.88 -0.49
N MET A 245 7.81 8.08 -0.75
CA MET A 245 9.16 8.55 -1.10
C MET A 245 9.73 7.86 -2.34
N GLN A 246 10.73 8.47 -2.98
CA GLN A 246 11.51 7.83 -4.04
C GLN A 246 12.34 6.64 -3.53
N GLY A 247 12.84 5.80 -4.44
CA GLY A 247 13.82 4.76 -4.09
C GLY A 247 15.14 5.40 -3.66
N PRO A 248 15.69 5.09 -2.46
CA PRO A 248 16.88 5.76 -1.93
C PRO A 248 18.08 5.70 -2.87
N LYS A 249 18.90 6.75 -2.88
CA LYS A 249 20.19 6.84 -3.57
C LYS A 249 21.31 6.72 -2.54
N GLN A 250 22.55 6.53 -2.99
CA GLN A 250 23.73 6.61 -2.13
C GLN A 250 23.73 7.91 -1.31
N SER A 251 23.66 9.05 -2.00
CA SER A 251 23.59 10.41 -1.43
C SER A 251 22.29 10.76 -0.71
N THR A 252 21.39 9.81 -0.44
CA THR A 252 20.17 10.04 0.32
C THR A 252 19.86 8.89 1.29
N THR A 253 20.82 8.01 1.56
CA THR A 253 20.61 6.87 2.47
C THR A 253 20.46 7.37 3.90
N ASP A 254 21.34 8.28 4.32
CA ASP A 254 21.32 8.88 5.66
C ASP A 254 20.08 9.76 5.88
N HIS A 255 19.67 10.52 4.87
CA HIS A 255 18.42 11.28 4.86
C HIS A 255 17.20 10.38 5.13
N VAL A 256 17.16 9.18 4.53
CA VAL A 256 16.05 8.22 4.68
C VAL A 256 16.02 7.63 6.08
N TRP A 257 17.17 7.31 6.67
CA TRP A 257 17.23 6.80 8.04
C TRP A 257 16.97 7.90 9.09
N ARG A 258 17.48 9.12 8.91
CA ARG A 258 17.10 10.29 9.72
C ARG A 258 15.59 10.53 9.66
N MET A 259 14.99 10.50 8.48
CA MET A 259 13.54 10.58 8.33
C MET A 259 12.81 9.46 9.08
N ALA A 260 13.25 8.20 8.90
CA ALA A 260 12.64 7.05 9.57
C ALA A 260 12.76 7.14 11.11
N TRP A 261 13.83 7.73 11.63
CA TRP A 261 13.99 7.98 13.05
C TRP A 261 12.97 8.98 13.60
N HIS A 262 12.84 10.16 12.98
CA HIS A 262 11.99 11.22 13.53
C HIS A 262 10.50 11.02 13.25
N GLU A 263 10.13 10.47 12.09
CA GLU A 263 8.73 10.36 11.66
C GLU A 263 7.99 9.11 12.16
N LEU A 264 8.73 8.07 12.61
CA LEU A 264 8.14 6.75 12.89
C LEU A 264 8.26 6.36 14.37
N ALA A 265 7.18 5.78 14.91
CA ALA A 265 7.17 5.05 16.17
C ALA A 265 7.63 3.59 15.97
N SER A 266 8.13 2.97 17.03
CA SER A 266 8.54 1.55 17.05
C SER A 266 7.37 0.66 17.50
N PRO A 267 7.08 -0.48 16.83
CA PRO A 267 7.63 -0.93 15.56
C PRO A 267 7.11 -0.15 14.34
N ALA A 268 8.00 0.14 13.41
CA ALA A 268 7.69 0.80 12.13
C ALA A 268 7.66 -0.20 10.96
N VAL A 269 7.11 0.23 9.81
CA VAL A 269 7.12 -0.57 8.57
C VAL A 269 7.58 0.25 7.37
N ILE A 270 8.49 -0.33 6.59
CA ILE A 270 8.91 0.15 5.27
C ILE A 270 8.47 -0.88 4.22
N VAL A 271 7.64 -0.45 3.26
CA VAL A 271 7.19 -1.26 2.12
C VAL A 271 7.97 -0.85 0.87
N MET A 272 8.70 -1.81 0.30
CA MET A 272 9.48 -1.67 -0.92
C MET A 272 8.81 -2.45 -2.05
N LEU A 273 8.23 -1.74 -3.02
CA LEU A 273 7.44 -2.29 -4.13
C LEU A 273 8.28 -2.46 -5.42
N THR A 274 9.58 -2.72 -5.30
CA THR A 274 10.46 -2.89 -6.46
C THR A 274 11.62 -3.81 -6.13
N ASP A 275 11.90 -4.75 -7.02
CA ASP A 275 13.07 -5.64 -7.01
C ASP A 275 14.29 -4.99 -7.70
N ASP A 276 14.12 -3.83 -8.35
CA ASP A 276 15.23 -2.91 -8.68
C ASP A 276 15.82 -2.38 -7.36
N LYS A 277 16.68 -3.20 -6.73
CA LYS A 277 17.25 -2.96 -5.39
C LYS A 277 18.01 -1.62 -5.26
N GLY A 278 18.21 -0.93 -6.38
CA GLY A 278 18.59 0.48 -6.43
C GLY A 278 19.99 0.69 -5.86
N TYR A 279 20.09 1.55 -4.85
CA TYR A 279 21.23 1.55 -3.96
C TYR A 279 20.87 0.71 -2.72
N PRO A 280 21.74 -0.21 -2.26
CA PRO A 280 21.48 -1.02 -1.06
C PRO A 280 21.52 -0.15 0.19
N TYR A 281 20.38 0.44 0.53
CA TYR A 281 20.24 1.40 1.62
C TYR A 281 19.93 0.74 2.98
N PHE A 282 19.87 -0.59 3.04
CA PHE A 282 19.55 -1.37 4.24
C PHE A 282 20.42 -2.65 4.28
N PRO A 283 20.78 -3.15 5.47
CA PRO A 283 21.52 -4.41 5.61
C PRO A 283 20.68 -5.60 5.12
N SER A 284 21.33 -6.49 4.37
CA SER A 284 20.72 -7.55 3.56
C SER A 284 21.04 -8.97 4.01
N ALA A 285 22.05 -9.16 4.87
CA ALA A 285 22.39 -10.42 5.53
C ALA A 285 22.20 -10.34 7.05
N ALA A 286 21.95 -11.47 7.71
CA ALA A 286 21.83 -11.53 9.16
C ALA A 286 23.07 -10.95 9.86
N SER A 287 22.86 -10.10 10.87
CA SER A 287 23.91 -9.36 11.60
C SER A 287 24.73 -8.36 10.77
N GLU A 288 24.44 -8.18 9.48
CA GLU A 288 24.99 -7.07 8.69
C GLU A 288 24.51 -5.76 9.30
N THR A 289 25.40 -4.78 9.40
CA THR A 289 25.13 -3.45 9.96
C THR A 289 25.56 -2.39 8.96
N LEU A 290 24.65 -1.45 8.71
CA LEU A 290 24.86 -0.23 7.94
C LEU A 290 25.03 0.93 8.91
N SER A 291 26.14 1.66 8.83
CA SER A 291 26.31 2.93 9.53
C SER A 291 25.43 4.02 8.91
N ILE A 292 24.99 4.98 9.72
CA ILE A 292 24.22 6.16 9.32
C ILE A 292 25.02 7.41 9.65
N ASN A 293 25.18 8.29 8.66
CA ASN A 293 25.72 9.65 8.77
C ASN A 293 27.12 9.70 9.42
N GLU A 294 28.02 8.76 9.07
CA GLU A 294 29.39 8.66 9.64
C GLU A 294 30.22 9.95 9.50
N SER A 295 29.92 10.78 8.50
CA SER A 295 30.57 12.06 8.25
C SER A 295 29.98 13.25 9.01
N ASP A 296 28.88 13.04 9.76
CA ASP A 296 28.02 14.07 10.34
C ASP A 296 27.72 15.23 9.36
N GLU A 297 27.06 14.90 8.23
CA GLU A 297 26.77 15.84 7.13
C GLU A 297 26.08 17.12 7.60
N PHE A 298 25.27 17.03 8.66
CA PHE A 298 24.46 18.12 9.19
C PHE A 298 25.10 18.84 10.39
N GLY A 299 26.22 18.34 10.92
CA GLY A 299 26.95 18.93 12.05
C GLY A 299 26.18 18.94 13.37
N ASP A 300 25.25 18.01 13.55
CA ASP A 300 24.35 17.93 14.72
C ASP A 300 24.54 16.65 15.56
N GLY A 301 25.53 15.82 15.22
CA GLY A 301 25.86 14.60 15.95
C GLY A 301 24.85 13.46 15.79
N PHE A 302 23.89 13.55 14.87
CA PHE A 302 22.99 12.44 14.54
C PHE A 302 23.76 11.35 13.79
N ILE A 303 24.39 10.44 14.54
CA ILE A 303 25.11 9.27 14.01
C ILE A 303 24.38 8.03 14.50
N GLY A 304 24.38 6.95 13.73
CA GLY A 304 23.67 5.73 14.13
C GLY A 304 24.00 4.51 13.30
N THR A 305 23.25 3.44 13.54
CA THR A 305 23.38 2.17 12.83
C THR A 305 22.02 1.53 12.56
N VAL A 306 21.93 0.75 11.47
CA VAL A 306 20.84 -0.19 11.21
C VAL A 306 21.42 -1.58 11.07
N THR A 307 20.99 -2.52 11.92
CA THR A 307 21.41 -3.93 11.88
C THR A 307 20.25 -4.82 11.41
N CYS A 308 20.52 -5.82 10.56
CA CYS A 308 19.52 -6.84 10.22
C CYS A 308 19.48 -7.92 11.33
N ASP A 309 18.35 -8.02 12.03
CA ASP A 309 18.12 -9.00 13.09
C ASP A 309 17.61 -10.32 12.50
N GLY A 310 18.55 -11.24 12.27
CA GLY A 310 18.31 -12.55 11.68
C GLY A 310 18.18 -12.55 10.15
N ASP A 311 17.92 -13.74 9.61
CA ASP A 311 17.74 -13.97 8.17
C ASP A 311 16.40 -13.43 7.66
N ALA A 312 16.37 -13.09 6.38
CA ALA A 312 15.15 -12.72 5.69
C ALA A 312 14.15 -13.90 5.69
N GLN A 313 12.95 -13.64 6.19
CA GLN A 313 11.84 -14.59 6.10
C GLN A 313 11.08 -14.34 4.79
N LEU A 314 10.45 -15.37 4.24
CA LEU A 314 9.58 -15.23 3.08
C LEU A 314 8.12 -15.36 3.53
N SER A 315 7.23 -14.54 2.97
CA SER A 315 5.79 -14.69 3.19
C SER A 315 5.29 -16.07 2.74
N ALA A 316 4.18 -16.52 3.31
CA ALA A 316 3.65 -17.88 3.06
C ALA A 316 3.28 -18.16 1.59
N ASP A 317 3.11 -17.12 0.78
CA ASP A 317 2.86 -17.17 -0.67
C ASP A 317 4.13 -16.98 -1.53
N GLY A 318 5.30 -16.81 -0.91
CA GLY A 318 6.59 -16.65 -1.58
C GLY A 318 6.89 -15.25 -2.13
N ALA A 319 5.99 -14.27 -1.96
CA ALA A 319 6.03 -13.02 -2.72
C ALA A 319 6.72 -11.83 -2.03
N THR A 320 6.91 -11.90 -0.71
CA THR A 320 7.48 -10.81 0.10
C THR A 320 8.65 -11.31 0.93
N GLU A 321 9.84 -10.72 0.75
CA GLU A 321 10.94 -10.81 1.71
C GLU A 321 10.62 -9.93 2.92
N ILE A 322 10.70 -10.49 4.13
CA ILE A 322 10.38 -9.87 5.41
C ILE A 322 11.66 -9.82 6.23
N ARG A 323 12.09 -8.62 6.60
CA ARG A 323 13.32 -8.38 7.37
C ARG A 323 13.00 -7.57 8.61
N LYS A 324 13.53 -7.99 9.76
CA LYS A 324 13.51 -7.19 10.98
C LYS A 324 14.81 -6.40 11.01
N LEU A 325 14.71 -5.08 10.96
CA LEU A 325 15.83 -4.17 11.12
C LEU A 325 15.76 -3.54 12.51
N VAL A 326 16.91 -3.33 13.14
CA VAL A 326 17.01 -2.60 14.42
C VAL A 326 17.88 -1.39 14.20
N MET A 327 17.26 -0.22 14.33
CA MET A 327 17.91 1.08 14.20
C MET A 327 18.28 1.63 15.59
N ARG A 328 19.50 2.13 15.72
CA ARG A 328 20.03 2.79 16.92
C ARG A 328 20.67 4.10 16.52
N VAL A 329 20.55 5.11 17.37
CA VAL A 329 21.17 6.44 17.21
C VAL A 329 22.03 6.69 18.44
N ASP A 330 23.22 7.25 18.23
CA ASP A 330 24.19 7.47 19.29
C ASP A 330 23.67 8.50 20.29
N GLY A 331 23.76 8.18 21.59
CA GLY A 331 23.23 9.00 22.68
C GLY A 331 21.73 8.80 22.96
N GLU A 332 20.97 8.15 22.08
CA GLU A 332 19.56 7.83 22.30
C GLU A 332 19.41 6.50 23.08
N PRO A 333 18.54 6.44 24.12
CA PRO A 333 18.41 5.26 24.96
C PRO A 333 17.51 4.16 24.37
N GLU A 334 16.69 4.50 23.38
CA GLU A 334 15.75 3.59 22.74
C GLU A 334 16.29 3.04 21.41
N GLU A 335 15.90 1.83 21.04
CA GLU A 335 16.11 1.28 19.69
C GLU A 335 14.77 1.16 18.95
N LYS A 336 14.78 1.39 17.63
CA LYS A 336 13.59 1.29 16.79
C LYS A 336 13.61 0.01 15.97
N ILE A 337 12.56 -0.80 16.14
CA ILE A 337 12.33 -1.99 15.30
C ILE A 337 11.63 -1.52 14.03
N ILE A 338 12.19 -1.86 12.87
CA ILE A 338 11.69 -1.48 11.56
C ILE A 338 11.52 -2.75 10.73
N TRP A 339 10.28 -3.09 10.39
CA TRP A 339 9.98 -4.20 9.49
C TRP A 339 10.10 -3.73 8.04
N HIS A 340 11.09 -4.25 7.33
CA HIS A 340 11.27 -4.01 5.91
C HIS A 340 10.61 -5.13 5.10
N LEU A 341 9.68 -4.75 4.23
CA LEU A 341 8.84 -5.64 3.42
C LEU A 341 9.15 -5.39 1.95
N LEU A 342 9.99 -6.24 1.34
CA LEU A 342 10.34 -6.18 -0.08
C LEU A 342 9.43 -7.13 -0.87
N TYR A 343 8.54 -6.56 -1.67
CA TYR A 343 7.64 -7.30 -2.55
C TYR A 343 8.29 -7.52 -3.92
N THR A 344 8.51 -8.79 -4.28
CA THR A 344 9.30 -9.19 -5.46
C THR A 344 8.47 -9.53 -6.69
N GLN A 345 7.14 -9.56 -6.57
CA GLN A 345 6.22 -10.01 -7.63
C GLN A 345 5.52 -8.85 -8.36
N TRP A 346 6.08 -7.63 -8.34
CA TRP A 346 5.54 -6.52 -9.14
C TRP A 346 6.36 -6.34 -10.42
N PRO A 347 5.81 -6.61 -11.62
CA PRO A 347 6.58 -6.54 -12.86
C PRO A 347 7.11 -5.13 -13.17
N ASP A 348 8.28 -5.06 -13.80
CA ASP A 348 8.93 -3.82 -14.28
C ASP A 348 7.99 -2.89 -15.04
N PHE A 349 7.16 -3.47 -15.90
CA PHE A 349 6.18 -2.75 -16.71
C PHE A 349 4.76 -3.23 -16.40
N GLY A 350 3.86 -2.27 -16.17
CA GLY A 350 2.43 -2.54 -16.00
C GLY A 350 1.99 -2.74 -14.55
N ILE A 351 1.19 -3.79 -14.34
CA ILE A 351 0.46 -4.14 -13.12
C ILE A 351 0.70 -5.61 -12.77
N PRO A 352 0.54 -6.03 -11.50
CA PRO A 352 0.62 -7.43 -11.12
C PRO A 352 -0.42 -8.27 -11.89
N ALA A 353 -0.06 -9.50 -12.23
CA ALA A 353 -0.97 -10.46 -12.85
C ALA A 353 -2.12 -10.85 -11.89
N GLU A 354 -3.19 -11.47 -12.42
CA GLU A 354 -4.35 -11.86 -11.62
C GLU A 354 -4.00 -12.84 -10.47
N ASN A 355 -2.95 -13.65 -10.65
CA ASN A 355 -2.39 -14.55 -9.63
C ASN A 355 -1.54 -13.83 -8.57
N GLU A 356 -1.00 -12.64 -8.88
CA GLU A 356 -0.17 -11.82 -7.99
C GLU A 356 -1.01 -10.83 -7.16
N THR A 357 -2.22 -10.50 -7.62
CA THR A 357 -3.20 -9.70 -6.85
C THR A 357 -3.39 -10.23 -5.43
N ALA A 358 -3.44 -11.56 -5.27
CA ALA A 358 -3.57 -12.20 -3.96
C ALA A 358 -2.41 -11.86 -3.01
N SER A 359 -1.17 -11.87 -3.52
CA SER A 359 0.01 -11.60 -2.71
C SER A 359 0.21 -10.11 -2.41
N LEU A 360 -0.26 -9.23 -3.30
CA LEU A 360 -0.33 -7.79 -3.01
C LEU A 360 -1.31 -7.48 -1.86
N LEU A 361 -2.44 -8.18 -1.79
CA LEU A 361 -3.39 -8.05 -0.68
C LEU A 361 -2.80 -8.63 0.63
N ASN A 362 -2.06 -9.75 0.55
CA ASN A 362 -1.32 -10.28 1.69
C ASN A 362 -0.24 -9.30 2.20
N LEU A 363 0.47 -8.60 1.30
CA LEU A 363 1.42 -7.54 1.65
C LEU A 363 0.74 -6.38 2.37
N ILE A 364 -0.44 -5.93 1.91
CA ILE A 364 -1.23 -4.89 2.59
C ILE A 364 -1.56 -5.35 4.03
N ALA A 365 -2.12 -6.55 4.20
CA ALA A 365 -2.46 -7.09 5.51
C ALA A 365 -1.23 -7.22 6.44
N LEU A 366 -0.13 -7.78 5.93
CA LEU A 366 1.14 -7.92 6.66
C LEU A 366 1.71 -6.56 7.08
N SER A 367 1.64 -5.56 6.21
CA SER A 367 2.13 -4.20 6.53
C SER A 367 1.30 -3.50 7.60
N LYS A 368 0.03 -3.88 7.79
CA LYS A 368 -0.78 -3.45 8.94
C LYS A 368 -0.39 -4.20 10.21
N GLU A 369 -0.31 -5.54 10.13
CA GLU A 369 0.03 -6.43 11.24
C GLU A 369 1.38 -6.06 11.91
N LYS A 370 2.37 -5.65 11.13
CA LYS A 370 3.72 -5.33 11.63
C LYS A 370 3.90 -3.90 12.14
N ASN A 371 2.92 -3.01 11.98
CA ASN A 371 3.04 -1.61 12.35
C ASN A 371 2.48 -1.32 13.75
N ALA A 372 3.08 -0.40 14.49
CA ALA A 372 2.62 -0.01 15.84
C ALA A 372 1.14 0.46 15.91
N GLY A 373 0.57 0.95 14.81
CA GLY A 373 -0.85 1.30 14.73
C GLY A 373 -1.21 2.15 13.51
N PRO A 374 -2.49 2.49 13.30
CA PRO A 374 -2.95 3.26 12.13
C PRO A 374 -2.46 4.73 12.12
N THR A 375 -2.05 5.24 13.29
CA THR A 375 -1.49 6.59 13.48
C THR A 375 0.01 6.68 13.18
N ASN A 376 0.74 5.55 13.22
CA ASN A 376 2.15 5.48 12.85
C ASN A 376 2.26 5.42 11.30
N PRO A 377 2.94 6.36 10.63
CA PRO A 377 3.09 6.31 9.19
C PRO A 377 3.79 5.03 8.73
N ARG A 378 3.35 4.45 7.61
CA ARG A 378 4.11 3.40 6.91
C ARG A 378 4.86 4.05 5.74
N ILE A 379 6.18 3.85 5.66
CA ILE A 379 6.93 4.29 4.49
C ILE A 379 6.56 3.36 3.33
N VAL A 380 6.16 3.91 2.18
CA VAL A 380 5.85 3.14 0.97
C VAL A 380 6.60 3.71 -0.22
N HIS A 381 7.58 2.97 -0.73
CA HIS A 381 8.39 3.39 -1.86
C HIS A 381 8.44 2.35 -2.98
N CYS A 382 8.78 2.83 -4.15
CA CYS A 382 9.22 2.02 -5.27
C CYS A 382 10.45 2.73 -5.86
N ARG A 383 10.63 2.73 -7.18
CA ARG A 383 11.71 3.48 -7.83
C ARG A 383 11.51 5.01 -7.76
N ALA A 384 10.33 5.49 -8.15
CA ALA A 384 9.97 6.92 -8.18
C ALA A 384 9.03 7.35 -7.02
N GLY A 385 8.44 6.40 -6.30
CA GLY A 385 7.53 6.70 -5.19
C GLY A 385 6.16 7.23 -5.59
N VAL A 386 5.70 6.97 -6.83
CA VAL A 386 4.42 7.53 -7.34
C VAL A 386 3.50 6.49 -7.99
N GLY A 387 3.99 5.64 -8.90
CA GLY A 387 3.19 4.63 -9.59
C GLY A 387 2.75 3.47 -8.68
N ARG A 388 3.63 2.49 -8.46
CA ARG A 388 3.37 1.33 -7.58
C ARG A 388 2.97 1.77 -6.16
N SER A 389 3.67 2.75 -5.57
CA SER A 389 3.34 3.32 -4.25
C SER A 389 1.93 3.91 -4.18
N GLY A 390 1.52 4.72 -5.16
CA GLY A 390 0.17 5.28 -5.20
C GLY A 390 -0.90 4.20 -5.37
N THR A 391 -0.60 3.15 -6.13
CA THR A 391 -1.51 2.00 -6.33
C THR A 391 -1.69 1.22 -5.03
N PHE A 392 -0.61 0.91 -4.33
CA PHE A 392 -0.62 0.24 -3.02
C PHE A 392 -1.43 1.04 -1.98
N ILE A 393 -1.13 2.34 -1.82
CA ILE A 393 -1.81 3.19 -0.83
C ILE A 393 -3.31 3.34 -1.17
N SER A 394 -3.65 3.44 -2.46
CA SER A 394 -5.05 3.48 -2.91
C SER A 394 -5.79 2.19 -2.55
N LEU A 395 -5.22 1.03 -2.91
CA LEU A 395 -5.80 -0.28 -2.63
C LEU A 395 -5.97 -0.52 -1.13
N ASP A 396 -4.98 -0.16 -0.32
CA ASP A 396 -5.04 -0.32 1.13
C ASP A 396 -6.19 0.50 1.75
N HIS A 397 -6.28 1.79 1.39
CA HIS A 397 -7.36 2.65 1.87
C HIS A 397 -8.74 2.15 1.42
N LEU A 398 -8.89 1.81 0.14
CA LEU A 398 -10.16 1.35 -0.44
C LEU A 398 -10.58 -0.03 0.07
N LEU A 399 -9.63 -0.90 0.41
CA LEU A 399 -9.89 -2.17 1.08
C LEU A 399 -10.45 -1.93 2.48
N GLY A 400 -9.86 -1.03 3.26
CA GLY A 400 -10.42 -0.64 4.57
C GLY A 400 -11.82 -0.02 4.46
N GLU A 401 -12.08 0.77 3.42
CA GLU A 401 -13.43 1.27 3.12
C GLU A 401 -14.42 0.15 2.75
N LEU A 402 -13.99 -0.84 1.95
CA LEU A 402 -14.78 -2.02 1.62
C LEU A 402 -15.10 -2.85 2.86
N GLU A 403 -14.10 -3.07 3.72
CA GLU A 403 -14.18 -3.80 4.98
C GLU A 403 -15.23 -3.16 5.90
N ALA A 404 -15.10 -1.85 6.14
CA ALA A 404 -16.05 -1.04 6.91
C ALA A 404 -17.41 -0.79 6.22
N GLY A 405 -17.66 -1.36 5.03
CA GLY A 405 -18.95 -1.29 4.34
C GLY A 405 -19.29 0.08 3.77
N ALA A 406 -18.30 0.93 3.50
CA ALA A 406 -18.43 2.34 3.14
C ALA A 406 -19.05 2.62 1.76
N PHE A 407 -19.25 1.61 0.91
CA PHE A 407 -19.81 1.80 -0.43
C PHE A 407 -21.32 1.49 -0.42
N PRO A 408 -22.19 2.49 -0.66
CA PRO A 408 -23.63 2.27 -0.72
C PRO A 408 -24.01 1.47 -1.98
N SER A 409 -25.04 0.64 -1.86
CA SER A 409 -25.59 -0.16 -2.96
C SER A 409 -26.61 0.60 -3.82
N ASP A 410 -27.07 1.76 -3.35
CA ASP A 410 -28.14 2.54 -3.96
C ASP A 410 -27.64 3.63 -4.91
N ARG A 411 -28.43 3.91 -5.95
CA ARG A 411 -28.15 4.94 -6.95
C ARG A 411 -28.64 6.31 -6.47
N PRO A 412 -27.78 7.35 -6.44
CA PRO A 412 -28.23 8.71 -6.63
C PRO A 412 -28.87 8.85 -8.03
N SER A 413 -29.96 9.61 -8.13
CA SER A 413 -30.78 9.71 -9.34
C SER A 413 -29.98 10.19 -10.57
N ALA A 414 -30.36 9.68 -11.76
CA ALA A 414 -29.51 9.52 -12.94
C ALA A 414 -29.24 10.80 -13.77
N VAL A 415 -28.96 11.94 -13.12
CA VAL A 415 -28.75 13.23 -13.81
C VAL A 415 -27.37 13.87 -13.52
N ASN A 416 -26.65 13.43 -12.48
CA ASN A 416 -25.30 13.95 -12.14
C ASN A 416 -24.24 12.86 -11.84
N SER A 417 -24.54 11.59 -12.15
CA SER A 417 -23.82 10.40 -11.64
C SER A 417 -22.36 10.26 -12.11
N PHE A 418 -21.93 11.04 -13.10
CA PHE A 418 -20.55 10.98 -13.60
C PHE A 418 -19.50 11.57 -12.64
N ARG A 419 -19.93 12.44 -11.70
CA ARG A 419 -19.05 13.45 -11.07
C ARG A 419 -18.98 13.53 -9.53
N ARG A 420 -19.74 12.72 -8.77
CA ARG A 420 -19.84 12.96 -7.30
C ARG A 420 -19.52 11.82 -6.35
N ASP A 421 -19.68 10.55 -6.75
CA ASP A 421 -19.43 9.41 -5.85
C ASP A 421 -18.55 8.37 -6.56
N ASP A 422 -17.23 8.62 -6.61
CA ASP A 422 -16.24 7.65 -7.08
C ASP A 422 -15.05 7.58 -6.11
N PRO A 423 -15.09 6.64 -5.15
CA PRO A 423 -14.04 6.42 -4.16
C PRO A 423 -12.64 6.25 -4.76
N VAL A 424 -12.52 5.64 -5.95
CA VAL A 424 -11.22 5.39 -6.59
C VAL A 424 -10.65 6.69 -7.17
N PHE A 425 -11.48 7.46 -7.87
CA PHE A 425 -11.11 8.81 -8.32
C PHE A 425 -10.75 9.71 -7.13
N ASP A 426 -11.59 9.76 -6.10
CA ASP A 426 -11.38 10.62 -4.93
C ASP A 426 -10.10 10.26 -4.17
N SER A 427 -9.82 8.96 -4.01
CA SER A 427 -8.59 8.47 -3.37
C SER A 427 -7.34 8.89 -4.15
N VAL A 428 -7.29 8.64 -5.45
CA VAL A 428 -6.13 9.00 -6.28
C VAL A 428 -5.99 10.52 -6.43
N ASN A 429 -7.10 11.26 -6.49
CA ASN A 429 -7.10 12.71 -6.50
C ASN A 429 -6.52 13.29 -5.21
N ASN A 430 -6.90 12.73 -4.05
CA ASN A 430 -6.37 13.07 -2.73
C ASN A 430 -4.86 12.77 -2.64
N LEU A 431 -4.42 11.60 -3.12
CA LEU A 431 -2.98 11.30 -3.22
C LEU A 431 -2.24 12.36 -4.05
N ARG A 432 -2.77 12.74 -5.23
CA ARG A 432 -2.19 13.80 -6.08
C ARG A 432 -2.27 15.21 -5.50
N MET A 433 -3.06 15.43 -4.45
CA MET A 433 -3.02 16.67 -3.66
C MET A 433 -1.90 16.67 -2.62
N GLN A 434 -1.35 15.51 -2.27
CA GLN A 434 -0.30 15.39 -1.25
C GLN A 434 1.09 15.08 -1.85
N ARG A 435 1.15 14.31 -2.96
CA ARG A 435 2.35 14.06 -3.75
C ARG A 435 1.99 14.02 -5.26
N PRO A 436 2.68 14.74 -6.15
CA PRO A 436 2.39 14.69 -7.58
C PRO A 436 2.51 13.28 -8.20
N ASN A 437 1.85 13.05 -9.34
CA ASN A 437 1.95 11.88 -10.20
C ASN A 437 1.51 10.53 -9.57
N MET A 438 0.92 10.53 -8.37
CA MET A 438 0.47 9.32 -7.68
C MET A 438 -0.54 8.54 -8.53
N VAL A 439 -0.31 7.22 -8.67
CA VAL A 439 -0.91 6.36 -9.71
C VAL A 439 -0.63 6.94 -11.11
N GLN A 440 0.52 6.60 -11.68
CA GLN A 440 1.12 7.32 -12.79
C GLN A 440 0.56 6.92 -14.17
N ALA A 441 -0.03 5.73 -14.30
CA ALA A 441 -0.45 5.18 -15.58
C ALA A 441 -1.89 4.63 -15.57
N VAL A 442 -2.57 4.68 -16.72
CA VAL A 442 -3.95 4.17 -16.90
C VAL A 442 -4.11 2.71 -16.46
N PRO A 443 -3.18 1.76 -16.76
CA PRO A 443 -3.31 0.38 -16.28
C PRO A 443 -3.32 0.27 -14.76
N GLN A 444 -2.49 1.05 -14.06
CA GLN A 444 -2.46 1.09 -12.59
C GLN A 444 -3.78 1.63 -12.02
N TYR A 445 -4.36 2.64 -12.67
CA TYR A 445 -5.65 3.19 -12.24
C TYR A 445 -6.81 2.21 -12.45
N ARG A 446 -6.85 1.51 -13.58
CA ARG A 446 -7.84 0.45 -13.85
C ARG A 446 -7.73 -0.74 -12.90
N PHE A 447 -6.51 -1.18 -12.63
CA PHE A 447 -6.23 -2.27 -11.70
C PHE A 447 -6.86 -2.03 -10.32
N ILE A 448 -6.90 -0.79 -9.83
CA ILE A 448 -7.59 -0.45 -8.58
C ILE A 448 -9.10 -0.76 -8.66
N TYR A 449 -9.77 -0.40 -9.77
CA TYR A 449 -11.19 -0.76 -9.99
C TYR A 449 -11.38 -2.27 -10.13
N GLU A 450 -10.51 -2.95 -10.87
CA GLU A 450 -10.60 -4.39 -11.14
C GLU A 450 -10.48 -5.22 -9.85
N VAL A 451 -9.49 -4.91 -9.01
CA VAL A 451 -9.29 -5.53 -7.70
C VAL A 451 -10.46 -5.22 -6.77
N LEU A 452 -10.90 -3.96 -6.68
CA LEU A 452 -11.97 -3.55 -5.78
C LEU A 452 -13.33 -4.15 -6.19
N LYS A 453 -13.59 -4.28 -7.50
CA LYS A 453 -14.76 -4.96 -8.05
C LYS A 453 -14.79 -6.44 -7.69
N ARG A 454 -13.67 -7.14 -7.89
CA ARG A 454 -13.53 -8.57 -7.53
C ARG A 454 -13.76 -8.78 -6.03
N LEU A 455 -13.17 -7.94 -5.19
CA LEU A 455 -13.36 -8.04 -3.73
C LEU A 455 -14.80 -7.70 -3.29
N TRP A 456 -15.50 -6.81 -3.98
CA TRP A 456 -16.94 -6.60 -3.78
C TRP A 456 -17.75 -7.85 -4.15
N GLU A 457 -17.45 -8.48 -5.28
CA GLU A 457 -18.11 -9.72 -5.74
C GLU A 457 -17.85 -10.89 -4.77
N ASP A 458 -16.62 -11.05 -4.29
CA ASP A 458 -16.27 -12.07 -3.29
C ASP A 458 -16.98 -11.83 -1.94
N LYS A 459 -17.16 -10.57 -1.51
CA LYS A 459 -17.79 -10.20 -0.23
C LYS A 459 -19.32 -10.23 -0.27
N TYR A 460 -19.95 -9.84 -1.37
CA TYR A 460 -21.41 -9.62 -1.45
C TYR A 460 -22.14 -10.40 -2.57
N GLY A 461 -21.41 -11.09 -3.46
CA GLY A 461 -21.97 -11.73 -4.65
C GLY A 461 -22.33 -13.21 -4.52
N ARG A 462 -22.05 -13.87 -3.38
CA ARG A 462 -22.41 -15.28 -3.17
C ARG A 462 -23.93 -15.46 -3.04
N LYS A 463 -24.48 -16.32 -3.89
CA LYS A 463 -25.85 -16.86 -3.70
C LYS A 463 -25.88 -17.88 -2.56
N PRO A 464 -27.02 -18.02 -1.85
CA PRO A 464 -27.27 -19.17 -0.97
C PRO A 464 -27.68 -20.39 -1.80
N ASP A 465 -26.71 -21.06 -2.42
CA ASP A 465 -26.98 -22.24 -3.25
C ASP A 465 -27.09 -23.51 -2.38
N GLY A 466 -28.33 -23.90 -2.10
CA GLY A 466 -28.65 -25.30 -1.76
C GLY A 466 -28.61 -26.19 -3.01
N SER A 467 -28.04 -27.39 -2.86
CA SER A 467 -28.08 -28.51 -3.82
C SER A 467 -27.73 -28.22 -5.29
N GLY A 468 -26.50 -28.56 -5.71
CA GLY A 468 -26.15 -28.64 -7.12
C GLY A 468 -24.70 -29.07 -7.36
N THR A 469 -24.47 -30.34 -7.69
CA THR A 469 -23.12 -30.83 -8.03
C THR A 469 -22.59 -30.17 -9.30
N SER A 470 -21.57 -29.32 -9.16
CA SER A 470 -20.69 -28.94 -10.26
C SER A 470 -19.23 -28.98 -9.79
N THR A 471 -18.34 -29.49 -10.64
CA THR A 471 -16.92 -29.64 -10.33
C THR A 471 -16.20 -28.29 -10.35
N PRO A 472 -15.23 -28.06 -9.46
CA PRO A 472 -14.57 -26.75 -9.36
C PRO A 472 -13.68 -26.50 -10.58
N ARG A 473 -13.86 -25.34 -11.23
CA ARG A 473 -12.80 -24.77 -12.08
C ARG A 473 -11.64 -24.36 -11.19
N SER A 474 -10.43 -24.66 -11.64
CA SER A 474 -9.18 -24.40 -10.93
C SER A 474 -8.85 -22.90 -10.84
N SER A 475 -9.38 -22.22 -9.83
CA SER A 475 -8.76 -21.04 -9.24
C SER A 475 -8.74 -21.23 -7.72
N GLY A 476 -7.56 -21.23 -7.12
CA GLY A 476 -7.41 -21.44 -5.68
C GLY A 476 -8.15 -20.36 -4.89
N PRO A 477 -8.87 -20.71 -3.80
CA PRO A 477 -9.50 -19.69 -2.97
C PRO A 477 -8.42 -18.81 -2.32
N LEU A 478 -8.67 -17.50 -2.28
CA LEU A 478 -7.88 -16.58 -1.44
C LEU A 478 -7.86 -17.10 0.00
N PRO A 479 -6.71 -17.07 0.70
CA PRO A 479 -6.63 -17.58 2.07
C PRO A 479 -7.59 -16.79 2.96
N ALA A 480 -8.49 -17.52 3.63
CA ALA A 480 -9.58 -16.95 4.46
C ALA A 480 -9.11 -16.09 5.66
N LYS A 481 -7.80 -15.88 5.84
CA LYS A 481 -7.23 -14.90 6.78
C LYS A 481 -7.47 -13.45 6.35
N VAL A 482 -7.57 -13.14 5.05
CA VAL A 482 -7.76 -11.75 4.58
C VAL A 482 -9.16 -11.20 4.95
N LEU A 483 -10.14 -12.06 5.23
CA LEU A 483 -11.53 -11.69 5.54
C LEU A 483 -11.93 -11.89 7.01
N ARG A 484 -11.00 -12.25 7.91
CA ARG A 484 -11.31 -12.66 9.31
C ARG A 484 -10.64 -11.83 10.41
N LEU A 485 -10.14 -10.63 10.09
CA LEU A 485 -9.45 -9.76 11.05
C LEU A 485 -10.35 -8.69 11.70
N ALA A 486 -11.69 -8.80 11.56
CA ALA A 486 -12.65 -7.81 12.06
C ALA A 486 -13.58 -8.30 13.19
N ASP A 487 -13.62 -9.59 13.49
CA ASP A 487 -14.59 -10.19 14.43
C ASP A 487 -14.00 -10.43 15.84
N ALA A 488 -12.98 -9.66 16.26
CA ALA A 488 -12.19 -9.94 17.46
C ALA A 488 -11.74 -8.70 18.27
N GLU A 489 -12.55 -7.63 18.31
CA GLU A 489 -12.46 -6.60 19.36
C GLU A 489 -13.85 -6.20 19.85
N ASP A 490 -14.39 -6.98 20.79
CA ASP A 490 -15.39 -6.51 21.75
C ASP A 490 -15.28 -7.36 23.02
N VAL A 491 -14.58 -6.82 24.03
CA VAL A 491 -14.56 -7.15 25.47
C VAL A 491 -13.35 -6.42 26.06
N PHE A 492 -13.61 -5.31 26.75
CA PHE A 492 -13.05 -4.98 28.08
C PHE A 492 -13.81 -3.77 28.62
N THR A 493 -14.90 -4.06 29.33
CA THR A 493 -15.54 -3.14 30.26
C THR A 493 -14.99 -3.37 31.66
N GLU A 494 -14.71 -2.26 32.35
CA GLU A 494 -14.20 -2.13 33.74
C GLU A 494 -12.72 -2.45 33.97
#